data_AF-A0A212CBK1-F1
#
_entry.id   AF-A0A212CBK1-F1
#
_cell.length_a   1.000
_cell.length_b   1.000
_cell.length_c   1.000
_cell.angle_alpha   90.00
_cell.angle_beta   90.00
_cell.angle_gamma   90.00
#
_symmetry.space_group_name_H-M   'P 1'
#
loop_
_entity.id
_entity.type
_entity.pdbx_description
1 polymer ?
#
loop_
_entity_poly.entity_id
_entity_poly.type
_entity_poly.pdbx_seq_one_letter_code
_entity_poly.pdbx_strand_id
1 'polypeptide(L)'
;MERPVRYIRKPIDYTVLDDVGHGVKHGNNQPARTGTLSRTNPPTQKPPSPPIRNTPYKTLEPVKPPTVPNDYMTSPARLGSQHSPGRTASLNQRPRTH
;
A
#
# COMPACT_ATOMS: atom_id res chain seq x y z
N MET A 1 -17.76 12.77 -38.55
CA MET A 1 -17.59 11.31 -38.42
C MET A 1 -16.36 11.07 -37.56
N GLU A 2 -16.47 10.28 -36.51
CA GLU A 2 -15.34 9.91 -35.66
C GLU A 2 -14.35 9.04 -36.45
N ARG A 3 -13.05 9.20 -36.16
CA ARG A 3 -12.00 8.37 -36.78
C ARG A 3 -11.77 7.12 -35.92
N PRO A 4 -11.74 5.91 -36.50
CA PRO A 4 -11.49 4.70 -35.73
C PRO A 4 -10.08 4.70 -35.13
N VAL A 5 -9.99 4.48 -33.82
CA VAL A 5 -8.74 4.45 -33.07
C VAL A 5 -8.28 3.01 -32.86
N ARG A 6 -7.00 2.74 -33.13
CA ARG A 6 -6.39 1.41 -32.94
C ARG A 6 -5.96 1.21 -31.49
N TYR A 7 -6.26 0.03 -30.93
CA TYR A 7 -5.75 -0.37 -29.62
C TYR A 7 -4.23 -0.58 -29.63
N ILE A 8 -3.56 -0.11 -28.56
CA ILE A 8 -2.12 -0.27 -28.32
C ILE A 8 -1.92 -0.57 -26.84
N ARG A 9 -1.19 -1.64 -26.52
CA ARG A 9 -0.83 -1.98 -25.14
C ARG A 9 0.17 -0.96 -24.60
N LYS A 10 -0.10 -0.44 -23.41
CA LYS A 10 0.82 0.43 -22.65
C LYS A 10 1.11 -0.20 -21.29
N PRO A 11 2.33 -0.03 -20.74
CA PRO A 11 2.61 -0.41 -19.36
C PRO A 11 1.78 0.43 -18.38
N ILE A 12 1.70 -0.01 -17.12
CA ILE A 12 1.06 0.77 -16.05
C ILE A 12 1.93 2.00 -15.78
N ASP A 13 1.32 3.18 -15.90
CA ASP A 13 1.93 4.45 -15.50
C ASP A 13 1.32 4.89 -14.16
N TYR A 14 2.11 4.84 -13.11
CA TYR A 14 1.68 5.21 -11.76
C TYR A 14 1.61 6.73 -11.55
N THR A 15 2.07 7.54 -12.51
CA THR A 15 2.19 9.01 -12.35
C THR A 15 1.06 9.81 -12.98
N VAL A 16 0.18 9.16 -13.76
CA VAL A 16 -0.87 9.81 -14.56
C VAL A 16 -1.87 10.61 -13.74
N LEU A 17 -1.99 10.33 -12.44
CA LEU A 17 -2.91 11.02 -11.53
C LEU A 17 -2.22 11.99 -10.57
N ASP A 18 -0.89 12.10 -10.62
CA ASP A 18 -0.15 12.91 -9.64
C ASP A 18 -0.44 14.41 -9.75
N ASP A 19 -0.91 14.88 -10.91
CA ASP A 19 -1.30 16.28 -11.12
C ASP A 19 -2.78 16.55 -10.83
N VAL A 20 -3.56 15.51 -10.50
CA VAL A 20 -4.97 15.63 -10.13
C VAL A 20 -5.10 15.84 -8.63
N GLY A 21 -5.64 16.98 -8.20
CA GLY A 21 -5.83 17.29 -6.79
C GLY A 21 -4.50 17.55 -6.07
N HIS A 22 -4.20 16.75 -5.05
CA HIS A 22 -2.96 16.84 -4.25
C HIS A 22 -2.12 15.56 -4.42
N GLY A 23 -1.83 15.18 -5.67
CA GLY A 23 -1.04 13.98 -5.96
C GLY A 23 0.41 14.07 -5.47
N VAL A 24 1.04 12.91 -5.27
CA VAL A 24 2.37 12.80 -4.67
C VAL A 24 3.31 12.11 -5.67
N LYS A 25 4.33 12.83 -6.12
CA LYS A 25 5.33 12.30 -7.06
C LYS A 25 6.28 11.36 -6.31
N HIS A 26 6.46 10.14 -6.83
CA HIS A 26 7.47 9.20 -6.34
C HIS A 26 8.88 9.65 -6.76
N GLY A 27 9.46 10.59 -6.02
CA GLY A 27 10.82 11.09 -6.28
C GLY A 27 11.00 12.53 -5.81
N ASN A 28 11.93 12.73 -4.89
CA ASN A 28 12.27 14.00 -4.24
C ASN A 28 11.14 14.65 -3.43
N ASN A 29 11.17 14.41 -2.12
CA ASN A 29 10.65 15.30 -1.09
C ASN A 29 11.42 16.65 -1.05
N GLN A 30 11.78 17.21 -2.20
CA GLN A 30 12.21 18.59 -2.28
C GLN A 30 10.94 19.39 -2.54
N PRO A 31 10.35 20.05 -1.53
CA PRO A 31 9.26 20.95 -1.80
C PRO A 31 9.75 21.93 -2.86
N ALA A 32 9.01 22.04 -3.97
CA ALA A 32 9.23 23.03 -5.01
C ALA A 32 9.00 24.43 -4.43
N ARG A 33 9.93 24.89 -3.59
CA ARG A 33 10.05 26.27 -3.12
C ARG A 33 10.91 27.05 -4.11
N THR A 34 10.45 27.12 -5.35
CA THR A 34 10.99 28.05 -6.34
C THR A 34 9.86 28.96 -6.79
N GLY A 35 9.46 29.85 -5.88
CA GLY A 35 8.58 30.97 -6.15
C GLY A 35 9.01 32.12 -5.26
N THR A 36 9.50 33.19 -5.86
CA THR A 36 9.94 34.41 -5.17
C THR A 36 8.74 35.14 -4.58
N LEU A 37 8.23 34.68 -3.44
CA LEU A 37 7.21 35.39 -2.68
C LEU A 37 7.87 36.57 -1.95
N SER A 38 7.40 37.77 -2.25
CA SER A 38 7.77 39.02 -1.60
C SER A 38 7.81 38.85 -0.08
N ARG A 39 8.93 39.24 0.54
CA ARG A 39 9.09 39.28 2.01
C ARG A 39 8.13 40.30 2.60
N THR A 40 6.95 39.87 3.03
CA THR A 40 6.14 40.62 4.00
C THR A 40 6.40 40.03 5.37
N ASN A 41 6.82 40.86 6.33
CA ASN A 41 7.00 40.45 7.72
C ASN A 41 5.73 39.74 8.22
N PRO A 42 5.84 38.55 8.84
CA PRO A 42 4.67 37.90 9.43
C PRO A 42 4.16 38.78 10.58
N PRO A 43 2.83 38.90 10.79
CA PRO A 43 2.31 39.59 11.95
C PRO A 43 2.88 38.93 13.22
N THR A 44 3.37 39.73 14.16
CA THR A 44 3.86 39.26 15.47
C THR A 44 2.67 38.78 16.30
N GLN A 45 2.05 37.68 15.90
CA GLN A 45 1.03 37.01 16.68
C GLN A 45 1.75 36.04 17.62
N LYS A 46 1.69 36.34 18.92
CA LYS A 46 2.22 35.46 19.96
C LYS A 46 1.59 34.06 19.75
N PRO A 47 2.38 32.98 19.71
CA PRO A 47 1.83 31.65 19.50
C PRO A 47 0.81 31.32 20.61
N PRO A 48 -0.30 30.64 20.29
CA PRO A 48 -1.24 30.20 21.31
C PRO A 48 -0.53 29.26 22.29
N SER A 49 -0.75 29.47 23.59
CA SER A 49 -0.15 28.63 24.64
C SER A 49 -0.58 27.17 24.46
N PRO A 50 0.31 26.19 24.72
CA PRO A 50 -0.04 24.79 24.61
C PRO A 50 -1.11 24.41 25.65
N PRO A 51 -2.06 23.51 25.30
CA PRO A 51 -3.06 23.03 26.25
C PRO A 51 -2.40 22.24 27.38
N ILE A 52 -2.79 22.51 28.62
CA ILE A 52 -2.32 21.81 29.82
C ILE A 52 -2.71 20.32 29.70
N ARG A 53 -1.71 19.44 29.61
CA ARG A 53 -1.88 18.04 29.26
C ARG A 53 -1.95 17.15 30.51
N ASN A 54 -3.09 17.17 31.20
CA ASN A 54 -3.33 16.32 32.39
C ASN A 54 -4.19 15.08 32.10
N THR A 55 -4.03 14.44 30.95
CA THR A 55 -4.67 13.15 30.68
C THR A 55 -3.64 12.02 30.82
N PRO A 56 -3.69 11.17 31.86
CA PRO A 56 -2.92 9.93 31.83
C PRO A 56 -3.38 9.12 30.62
N TYR A 57 -2.44 8.60 29.84
CA TYR A 57 -2.76 7.70 28.74
C TYR A 57 -3.60 6.54 29.29
N LYS A 58 -4.90 6.49 28.98
CA LYS A 58 -5.68 5.26 29.12
C LYS A 58 -5.24 4.34 27.99
N THR A 59 -4.13 3.62 28.21
CA THR A 59 -3.79 2.47 27.38
C THR A 59 -4.96 1.51 27.48
N LEU A 60 -5.69 1.31 26.38
CA LEU A 60 -6.76 0.32 26.33
C LEU A 60 -6.15 -1.03 26.71
N GLU A 61 -6.83 -1.76 27.60
CA GLU A 61 -6.44 -3.13 27.92
C GLU A 61 -6.41 -3.96 26.63
N PRO A 62 -5.40 -4.82 26.42
CA PRO A 62 -5.33 -5.64 25.22
C PRO A 62 -6.62 -6.45 25.00
N VAL A 63 -7.23 -6.32 23.82
CA VAL A 63 -8.42 -7.09 23.46
C VAL A 63 -7.99 -8.50 23.07
N LYS A 64 -8.71 -9.51 23.60
CA LYS A 64 -8.43 -10.92 23.31
C LYS A 64 -8.62 -11.21 21.80
N PRO A 65 -7.67 -11.91 21.14
CA PRO A 65 -7.82 -12.27 19.74
C PRO A 65 -8.95 -13.29 19.55
N PRO A 66 -9.64 -13.28 18.39
CA PRO A 66 -10.70 -14.24 18.10
C PRO A 66 -10.15 -15.66 18.05
N THR A 67 -10.90 -16.61 18.60
CA THR A 67 -10.58 -18.04 18.54
C THR A 67 -11.35 -18.68 17.38
N VAL A 68 -10.65 -19.44 16.54
CA VAL A 68 -11.28 -20.20 15.45
C VAL A 68 -12.00 -21.42 16.05
N PRO A 69 -13.29 -21.66 15.76
CA PRO A 69 -14.00 -22.84 16.25
C PRO A 69 -13.38 -24.14 15.72
N ASN A 70 -13.43 -25.20 16.54
CA ASN A 70 -12.86 -26.50 16.20
C ASN A 70 -13.44 -27.10 14.91
N ASP A 71 -14.66 -26.72 14.53
CA ASP A 71 -15.33 -27.18 13.31
C ASP A 71 -14.68 -26.67 12.02
N TYR A 72 -13.84 -25.62 12.10
CA TYR A 72 -13.05 -25.10 10.98
C TYR A 72 -11.60 -25.59 10.99
N MET A 73 -11.16 -26.32 12.02
CA MET A 73 -9.84 -26.94 12.05
C MET A 73 -9.90 -28.26 11.27
N THR A 74 -9.30 -28.28 10.08
CA THR A 74 -9.08 -29.54 9.35
C THR A 74 -8.24 -30.46 10.24
N SER A 75 -8.86 -31.51 10.78
CA SER A 75 -8.18 -32.47 11.65
C SER A 75 -6.97 -33.07 10.91
N PRO A 76 -5.75 -33.06 11.49
CA PRO A 76 -4.57 -33.69 10.89
C PRO A 76 -4.76 -35.19 10.65
N ALA A 77 -5.73 -35.81 11.35
CA ALA A 77 -6.01 -37.23 11.32
C ALA A 77 -6.95 -37.69 10.18
N ARG A 78 -7.48 -36.79 9.34
CA ARG A 78 -8.31 -37.20 8.18
C ARG A 78 -7.53 -37.34 6.88
N LEU A 79 -6.26 -37.76 6.95
CA LEU A 79 -5.55 -38.30 5.78
C LEU A 79 -5.83 -39.81 5.64
N GLY A 80 -7.12 -40.18 5.63
CA GLY A 80 -7.58 -41.53 5.34
C GLY A 80 -8.20 -41.55 3.96
N SER A 81 -7.45 -42.03 2.98
CA SER A 81 -7.85 -42.35 1.60
C SER A 81 -8.55 -41.26 0.78
N GLN A 82 -7.86 -40.89 -0.31
CA GLN A 82 -8.33 -40.21 -1.53
C GLN A 82 -7.95 -38.73 -1.72
N HIS A 83 -6.77 -38.50 -2.29
CA HIS A 83 -6.66 -37.59 -3.45
C HIS A 83 -5.38 -37.88 -4.26
N SER A 84 -5.61 -38.31 -5.50
CA SER A 84 -4.79 -38.33 -6.74
C SER A 84 -3.24 -38.32 -6.69
N PRO A 85 -2.57 -39.27 -7.37
CA PRO A 85 -1.13 -39.21 -7.60
C PRO A 85 -0.80 -38.21 -8.72
N GLY A 86 0.06 -37.24 -8.43
CA GLY A 86 0.85 -36.58 -9.47
C GLY A 86 0.60 -35.08 -9.62
N ARG A 87 1.51 -34.29 -9.04
CA ARG A 87 2.24 -33.21 -9.73
C ARG A 87 3.18 -32.53 -8.74
N THR A 88 4.24 -33.23 -8.33
CA THR A 88 5.50 -32.54 -8.03
C THR A 88 6.03 -32.06 -9.38
N ALA A 89 5.93 -30.76 -9.66
CA ALA A 89 6.49 -30.20 -10.89
C ALA A 89 8.02 -30.21 -10.77
N SER A 90 8.69 -31.27 -11.24
CA SER A 90 10.13 -31.23 -11.47
C SER A 90 10.39 -30.44 -12.75
N LEU A 91 10.92 -29.23 -12.59
CA LEU A 91 11.35 -28.36 -13.68
C LEU A 91 12.67 -28.91 -14.26
N ASN A 92 12.59 -29.80 -15.26
CA ASN A 92 13.75 -30.21 -16.04
C ASN A 92 14.12 -29.10 -17.02
N GLN A 93 15.10 -28.26 -16.66
CA GLN A 93 15.68 -27.27 -17.55
C GLN A 93 16.57 -27.97 -18.58
N ARG A 94 16.13 -28.09 -19.83
CA ARG A 94 17.01 -28.54 -20.92
C ARG A 94 17.96 -27.40 -21.34
N PRO A 95 19.26 -27.67 -21.57
CA PRO A 95 20.18 -26.67 -22.10
C PRO A 95 19.82 -26.35 -23.56
N ARG A 96 19.74 -25.06 -23.90
CA ARG A 96 19.61 -24.59 -25.28
C ARG A 96 20.93 -24.80 -26.00
N THR A 97 20.87 -25.40 -27.19
CA THR A 97 21.99 -25.40 -28.15
C THR A 97 21.99 -24.09 -28.95
N HIS A 98 23.21 -23.69 -29.33
CA HIS A 98 23.63 -22.43 -29.92
C HIS A 98 23.01 -22.14 -31.30
#